data_AF-A0A0B8PEB2-F1
#
_entry.id   AF-A0A0B8PEB2-F1
#
_cell.length_a   1.000
_cell.length_b   1.000
_cell.length_c   1.000
_cell.angle_alpha   90.00
_cell.angle_beta   90.00
_cell.angle_gamma   90.00
#
_symmetry.space_group_name_H-M   'P 1'
#
loop_
_entity.id
_entity.type
_entity.pdbx_description
1 polymer ?
#
loop_
_entity_poly.entity_id
_entity_poly.type
_entity_poly.pdbx_seq_one_letter_code
_entity_poly.pdbx_strand_id
1 'polypeptide(L)'
;MGGLIAGYVMRWVKENVRLSPAFNGFLTFYLYPVIGTLVAGSLMLFVIGKPVAWLNQGLTDWLNGMSGTNALLLGAVIGCFVSFDLGGPVNKAAYAFCLGAMANGVYGPYAIFGSVKMVSAFTVTASTMLAPRLFKDFEIETGKSTWLLGLAGITEGAIPMAIEDPIRVIGSFLVGSIVTGAMIGAAGVGLSTPGAGIFSIFLLHDAGLGSFMAAGIWFGAAIIGTVISTLLLVSWRAHAVKKGKFDAQVATQN
;
A
#
# COMPACT_ATOMS: atom_id res chain seq x y z
N MET A 1 -4.90 13.00 12.69
CA MET A 1 -5.70 14.14 13.23
C MET A 1 -5.92 14.00 14.73
N GLY A 2 -6.71 13.03 15.21
CA GLY A 2 -7.04 12.89 16.64
C GLY A 2 -5.82 12.75 17.56
N GLY A 3 -4.84 11.94 17.17
CA GLY A 3 -3.58 11.80 17.91
C GLY A 3 -2.74 13.08 17.97
N LEU A 4 -2.78 13.94 16.94
CA LEU A 4 -2.07 15.22 16.95
C LEU A 4 -2.77 16.22 17.88
N ILE A 5 -4.09 16.33 17.81
CA ILE A 5 -4.89 17.19 18.70
C ILE A 5 -4.68 16.75 20.15
N ALA A 6 -4.83 15.45 20.43
CA ALA A 6 -4.57 14.90 21.76
C ALA A 6 -3.13 15.19 22.21
N GLY A 7 -2.13 15.00 21.34
CA GLY A 7 -0.74 15.30 21.64
C GLY A 7 -0.49 16.77 21.99
N TYR A 8 -1.03 17.72 21.21
CA TYR A 8 -0.90 19.15 21.46
C TYR A 8 -1.65 19.60 22.72
N VAL A 9 -2.87 19.12 22.93
CA VAL A 9 -3.64 19.37 24.15
C VAL A 9 -2.86 18.86 25.35
N MET A 10 -2.30 17.65 25.29
CA MET A 10 -1.54 17.09 26.39
C MET A 10 -0.24 17.84 26.66
N ARG A 11 0.42 18.36 25.62
CA ARG A 11 1.58 19.23 25.79
C ARG A 11 1.21 20.50 26.54
N TRP A 12 0.13 21.16 26.14
CA TRP A 12 -0.36 22.36 26.80
C TRP A 12 -0.76 22.11 28.26
N VAL A 13 -1.46 21.02 28.55
CA VAL A 13 -1.84 20.65 29.92
C VAL A 13 -0.61 20.43 30.81
N LYS A 14 0.43 19.74 30.30
CA LYS A 14 1.67 19.52 31.06
C LYS A 14 2.46 20.80 31.31
N GLU A 15 2.45 21.74 30.38
CA GLU A 15 3.14 23.03 30.51
C GLU A 15 2.47 23.94 31.54
N ASN A 16 1.14 23.89 31.65
CA ASN A 16 0.34 24.83 32.43
C ASN A 16 -0.17 24.27 33.78
N VAL A 17 -0.28 22.95 33.93
CA VAL A 17 -0.73 22.30 35.17
C VAL A 17 0.47 21.71 35.91
N ARG A 18 1.01 22.45 36.88
CA ARG A 18 2.09 22.00 37.76
C ARG A 18 1.54 21.70 39.16
N LEU A 19 1.56 20.43 39.55
CA LEU A 19 1.21 19.98 40.90
C LEU A 19 2.44 19.38 41.60
N SER A 20 2.39 19.29 42.93
CA SER A 20 3.45 18.71 43.76
C SER A 20 3.80 17.27 43.33
N PRO A 21 5.07 16.82 43.43
CA PRO A 21 5.50 15.48 43.03
C PRO A 21 4.70 14.32 43.65
N ALA A 22 4.06 14.55 44.80
CA ALA A 22 3.18 13.60 45.46
C ALA A 22 1.97 13.17 44.59
N PHE A 23 1.58 13.97 43.60
CA PHE A 23 0.41 13.73 42.75
C PHE A 23 0.76 13.17 41.36
N ASN A 24 2.02 12.82 41.09
CA ASN A 24 2.46 12.35 39.77
C ASN A 24 1.71 11.10 39.29
N GLY A 25 1.36 10.19 40.21
CA GLY A 25 0.53 9.02 39.89
C GLY A 25 -0.87 9.42 39.42
N PHE A 26 -1.54 10.31 40.16
CA PHE A 26 -2.86 10.82 39.79
C PHE A 26 -2.85 11.57 38.45
N LEU A 27 -1.83 12.39 38.20
CA LEU A 27 -1.66 13.10 36.95
C LEU A 27 -1.59 12.15 35.75
N THR A 28 -0.72 11.15 35.83
CA THR A 28 -0.40 10.26 34.71
C THR A 28 -1.51 9.27 34.41
N PHE A 29 -2.14 8.70 35.44
CA PHE A 29 -3.15 7.66 35.26
C PHE A 29 -4.59 8.19 35.16
N TYR A 30 -4.87 9.39 35.65
CA TYR A 30 -6.24 9.91 35.71
C TYR A 30 -6.38 11.27 35.01
N LEU A 31 -5.70 12.31 35.50
CA LEU A 31 -5.96 13.68 35.03
C LEU A 31 -5.66 13.85 33.53
N TYR A 32 -4.49 13.37 33.10
CA TYR A 32 -4.04 13.50 31.72
C TYR A 32 -4.90 12.69 30.74
N PRO A 33 -5.18 11.40 30.95
CA PRO A 33 -6.12 10.66 30.10
C PRO A 33 -7.52 11.28 30.06
N VAL A 34 -8.08 11.69 31.21
CA VAL A 34 -9.45 12.23 31.28
C VAL A 34 -9.56 13.57 30.59
N ILE A 35 -8.68 14.54 30.89
CA ILE A 35 -8.72 15.86 30.23
C ILE A 35 -8.39 15.71 28.74
N GLY A 36 -7.38 14.92 28.40
CA GLY A 36 -6.98 14.70 27.02
C GLY A 36 -8.13 14.13 26.18
N THR A 37 -8.80 13.09 26.67
CA THR A 37 -9.95 12.48 25.99
C THR A 37 -11.16 13.39 25.97
N LEU A 38 -11.46 14.11 27.07
CA LEU A 38 -12.62 14.98 27.14
C LEU A 38 -12.48 16.18 26.19
N VAL A 39 -11.31 16.82 26.15
CA VAL A 39 -11.04 17.95 25.26
C VAL A 39 -10.92 17.50 23.80
N ALA A 40 -10.08 16.50 23.51
CA ALA A 40 -9.90 16.03 22.14
C ALA A 40 -11.18 15.38 21.58
N GLY A 41 -11.89 14.61 22.41
CA GLY A 41 -13.18 14.01 22.07
C GLY A 41 -14.27 15.07 21.83
N SER A 42 -14.38 16.08 22.69
CA SER A 42 -15.35 17.17 22.49
C SER A 42 -15.04 17.99 21.23
N LEU A 43 -13.77 18.31 20.98
CA LEU A 43 -13.37 18.98 19.73
C LEU A 43 -13.71 18.14 18.50
N MET A 44 -13.44 16.83 18.56
CA MET A 44 -13.77 15.91 17.48
C MET A 44 -15.28 15.80 17.25
N LEU A 45 -16.09 15.74 18.30
CA LEU A 45 -17.54 15.58 18.19
C LEU A 45 -18.24 16.86 17.73
N PHE A 46 -17.93 18.00 18.35
CA PHE A 46 -18.71 19.22 18.18
C PHE A 46 -18.17 20.16 17.11
N VAL A 47 -16.85 20.19 16.90
CA VAL A 47 -16.22 21.17 15.99
C VAL A 47 -15.80 20.50 14.69
N ILE A 48 -15.14 19.35 14.77
CA ILE A 48 -14.51 18.72 13.60
C ILE A 48 -15.44 17.69 12.93
N GLY A 49 -16.31 17.03 13.71
CA GLY A 49 -17.10 15.90 13.25
C GLY A 49 -18.01 16.21 12.07
N LYS A 50 -18.74 17.33 12.12
CA LYS A 50 -19.64 17.76 11.03
C LYS A 50 -18.88 18.08 9.73
N PRO A 51 -17.83 18.94 9.73
CA PRO A 51 -17.01 19.17 8.54
C PRO A 51 -16.39 17.88 7.96
N VAL A 52 -15.89 16.99 8.82
CA VAL A 52 -15.30 15.72 8.38
C VAL A 52 -16.34 14.79 7.80
N ALA A 53 -17.52 14.69 8.39
CA ALA A 53 -18.62 13.89 7.85
C ALA A 53 -19.06 14.40 6.47
N TRP A 54 -19.16 15.72 6.29
CA TRP A 54 -19.49 16.32 5.00
C TRP A 54 -18.42 16.03 3.94
N LEU A 55 -17.13 16.18 4.30
CA LEU A 55 -16.02 15.84 3.41
C LEU A 55 -16.01 14.35 3.02
N ASN A 56 -16.21 13.46 4.00
CA ASN A 56 -16.28 12.02 3.75
C ASN A 56 -17.45 11.66 2.85
N GLN A 57 -18.63 12.26 3.07
CA GLN A 57 -19.78 12.03 2.20
C GLN A 57 -19.49 12.48 0.78
N GLY A 58 -18.94 13.69 0.58
CA GLY A 58 -18.58 14.19 -0.74
C GLY A 58 -17.51 13.32 -1.44
N LEU A 59 -16.53 12.82 -0.69
CA LEU A 59 -15.53 11.88 -1.21
C LEU A 59 -16.18 10.54 -1.60
N THR A 60 -17.05 10.01 -0.75
CA THR A 60 -17.78 8.77 -1.00
C THR A 60 -18.68 8.89 -2.23
N ASP A 61 -19.43 9.98 -2.35
CA ASP A 61 -20.28 10.25 -3.51
C ASP A 61 -19.46 10.37 -4.79
N TRP A 62 -18.31 11.06 -4.72
CA TRP A 62 -17.39 11.16 -5.84
C TRP A 62 -16.85 9.78 -6.25
N LEU A 63 -16.35 8.99 -5.30
CA LEU A 63 -15.80 7.65 -5.54
C LEU A 63 -16.85 6.67 -6.07
N ASN A 64 -18.05 6.67 -5.51
CA ASN A 64 -19.15 5.81 -5.95
C ASN A 64 -19.72 6.26 -7.31
N GLY A 65 -19.61 7.55 -7.63
CA GLY A 65 -19.97 8.09 -8.94
C GLY A 65 -18.92 7.83 -10.04
N MET A 66 -17.77 7.22 -9.71
CA MET A 66 -16.74 6.92 -10.70
C MET A 66 -17.16 5.75 -11.57
N SER A 67 -17.23 5.97 -12.88
CA SER A 67 -17.43 4.93 -13.89
C SER A 67 -16.40 5.05 -15.01
N GLY A 68 -16.19 3.95 -15.74
CA GLY A 68 -15.32 3.89 -16.91
C GLY A 68 -13.90 4.41 -16.64
N THR A 69 -13.49 5.43 -17.39
CA THR A 69 -12.13 6.00 -17.37
C THR A 69 -11.70 6.55 -16.01
N ASN A 70 -12.63 7.12 -15.23
CA ASN A 70 -12.27 7.70 -13.94
C ASN A 70 -11.85 6.61 -12.95
N ALA A 71 -12.60 5.52 -12.88
CA ALA A 71 -12.28 4.37 -12.00
C ALA A 71 -10.94 3.73 -12.38
N LEU A 72 -10.65 3.66 -13.68
CA LEU A 72 -9.36 3.22 -14.20
C LEU A 72 -8.21 4.14 -13.74
N LEU A 73 -8.38 5.46 -13.86
CA LEU A 73 -7.36 6.44 -13.45
C LEU A 73 -7.09 6.41 -11.95
N LEU A 74 -8.13 6.30 -11.12
CA LEU A 74 -7.96 6.12 -9.68
C LEU A 74 -7.19 4.83 -9.38
N GLY A 75 -7.55 3.75 -10.05
CA GLY A 75 -6.83 2.48 -9.97
C GLY A 75 -5.34 2.62 -10.27
N ALA A 76 -5.02 3.29 -11.38
CA ALA A 76 -3.64 3.58 -11.77
C ALA A 76 -2.87 4.38 -10.71
N VAL A 77 -3.50 5.43 -10.15
CA VAL A 77 -2.86 6.28 -9.12
C VAL A 77 -2.62 5.51 -7.83
N ILE A 78 -3.62 4.76 -7.34
CA ILE A 78 -3.45 3.92 -6.14
C ILE A 78 -2.35 2.89 -6.40
N GLY A 79 -2.37 2.23 -7.56
CA GLY A 79 -1.36 1.26 -7.95
C GLY A 79 0.05 1.83 -7.95
N CYS A 80 0.24 3.03 -8.49
CA CYS A 80 1.49 3.76 -8.43
C CYS A 80 1.96 3.96 -6.97
N PHE A 81 1.07 4.43 -6.09
CA PHE A 81 1.44 4.76 -4.71
C PHE A 81 1.79 3.52 -3.88
N VAL A 82 1.14 2.39 -4.12
CA VAL A 82 1.44 1.14 -3.39
C VAL A 82 2.88 0.70 -3.62
N SER A 83 3.38 0.77 -4.85
CA SER A 83 4.73 0.26 -5.17
C SER A 83 5.83 1.32 -5.18
N PHE A 84 5.50 2.59 -4.91
CA PHE A 84 6.44 3.70 -4.96
C PHE A 84 7.61 3.57 -3.98
N ASP A 85 7.33 3.17 -2.73
CA ASP A 85 8.32 3.08 -1.66
C ASP A 85 8.25 1.78 -0.86
N LEU A 86 7.63 0.74 -1.44
CA LEU A 86 7.65 -0.64 -0.95
C LEU A 86 7.24 -0.83 0.53
N GLY A 87 6.32 0.00 1.02
CA GLY A 87 5.85 -0.03 2.42
C GLY A 87 6.21 1.22 3.23
N GLY A 88 6.81 2.22 2.57
CA GLY A 88 7.13 3.52 3.15
C GLY A 88 5.92 4.46 3.34
N PRO A 89 6.17 5.76 3.56
CA PRO A 89 5.13 6.77 3.80
C PRO A 89 4.07 6.88 2.71
N VAL A 90 4.43 6.75 1.43
CA VAL A 90 3.51 6.88 0.28
C VAL A 90 2.58 5.67 0.22
N ASN A 91 3.12 4.46 0.34
CA ASN A 91 2.30 3.24 0.44
C ASN A 91 1.35 3.31 1.65
N LYS A 92 1.85 3.73 2.82
CA LYS A 92 1.02 3.87 4.03
C LYS A 92 -0.06 4.95 3.89
N ALA A 93 0.22 6.03 3.15
CA ALA A 93 -0.79 7.03 2.83
C ALA A 93 -1.89 6.44 1.93
N ALA A 94 -1.52 5.67 0.91
CA ALA A 94 -2.48 4.95 0.07
C ALA A 94 -3.30 3.93 0.87
N TYR A 95 -2.66 3.18 1.77
CA TYR A 95 -3.34 2.26 2.68
C TYR A 95 -4.38 2.98 3.56
N ALA A 96 -3.98 4.10 4.19
CA ALA A 96 -4.87 4.90 5.02
C ALA A 96 -6.04 5.47 4.23
N PHE A 97 -5.81 5.93 2.99
CA PHE A 97 -6.88 6.35 2.08
C PHE A 97 -7.86 5.20 1.80
N CYS A 98 -7.36 4.00 1.47
CA CYS A 98 -8.20 2.85 1.16
C CYS A 98 -9.03 2.40 2.38
N LEU A 99 -8.45 2.41 3.58
CA LEU A 99 -9.20 2.13 4.82
C LEU A 99 -10.24 3.21 5.12
N GLY A 100 -9.91 4.47 4.86
CA GLY A 100 -10.87 5.58 5.01
C GLY A 100 -12.06 5.43 4.07
N ALA A 101 -11.81 5.10 2.80
CA ALA A 101 -12.87 4.82 1.83
C ALA A 101 -13.72 3.61 2.25
N MET A 102 -13.07 2.52 2.69
CA MET A 102 -13.73 1.32 3.20
C MET A 102 -14.62 1.61 4.41
N ALA A 103 -14.16 2.43 5.35
CA ALA A 103 -14.95 2.83 6.52
C ALA A 103 -16.23 3.61 6.16
N ASN A 104 -16.28 4.19 4.95
CA ASN A 104 -17.46 4.87 4.42
C ASN A 104 -18.22 4.00 3.37
N GLY A 105 -17.97 2.69 3.34
CA GLY A 105 -18.69 1.73 2.49
C GLY A 105 -18.18 1.64 1.04
N VAL A 106 -17.04 2.28 0.72
CA VAL A 106 -16.44 2.24 -0.62
C VAL A 106 -15.32 1.20 -0.66
N TYR A 107 -15.59 0.04 -1.25
CA TYR A 107 -14.70 -1.13 -1.18
C TYR A 107 -13.70 -1.27 -2.34
N GLY A 108 -13.88 -0.54 -3.44
CA GLY A 108 -13.02 -0.61 -4.62
C GLY A 108 -11.55 -0.23 -4.38
N PRO A 109 -11.24 0.91 -3.73
CA PRO A 109 -9.87 1.32 -3.46
C PRO A 109 -9.03 0.26 -2.74
N TYR A 110 -9.61 -0.43 -1.76
CA TYR A 110 -8.88 -1.45 -1.02
C TYR A 110 -8.67 -2.74 -1.83
N ALA A 111 -9.59 -3.10 -2.73
CA ALA A 111 -9.38 -4.21 -3.66
C ALA A 111 -8.19 -3.93 -4.59
N ILE A 112 -8.08 -2.70 -5.11
CA ILE A 112 -6.94 -2.25 -5.90
C ILE A 112 -5.64 -2.40 -5.09
N PHE A 113 -5.63 -1.82 -3.88
CA PHE A 113 -4.47 -1.88 -2.99
C PHE A 113 -4.02 -3.32 -2.72
N GLY A 114 -4.96 -4.21 -2.40
CA GLY A 114 -4.68 -5.62 -2.11
C GLY A 114 -4.05 -6.37 -3.28
N SER A 115 -4.56 -6.16 -4.50
CA SER A 115 -4.03 -6.83 -5.70
C SER A 115 -2.61 -6.34 -6.03
N VAL A 116 -2.40 -5.02 -5.99
CA VAL A 116 -1.13 -4.39 -6.36
C VAL A 116 0.02 -4.79 -5.45
N LYS A 117 -0.22 -5.03 -4.16
CA LYS A 117 0.83 -5.44 -3.20
C LYS A 117 1.62 -6.69 -3.63
N MET A 118 1.02 -7.57 -4.42
CA MET A 118 1.70 -8.78 -4.90
C MET A 118 2.72 -8.47 -6.01
N VAL A 119 2.55 -7.37 -6.77
CA VAL A 119 3.27 -7.10 -8.01
C VAL A 119 4.77 -6.98 -7.79
N SER A 120 5.23 -6.17 -6.84
CA SER A 120 6.67 -5.96 -6.61
C SER A 120 7.37 -7.25 -6.17
N ALA A 121 6.76 -7.96 -5.22
CA ALA A 121 7.30 -9.21 -4.68
C ALA A 121 7.38 -10.32 -5.74
N PHE A 122 6.30 -10.50 -6.53
CA PHE A 122 6.32 -11.46 -7.61
C PHE A 122 7.29 -11.08 -8.73
N THR A 123 7.45 -9.77 -9.00
CA THR A 123 8.41 -9.31 -10.01
C THR A 123 9.83 -9.66 -9.61
N VAL A 124 10.22 -9.44 -8.35
CA VAL A 124 11.54 -9.80 -7.82
C VAL A 124 11.83 -11.29 -8.03
N THR A 125 10.89 -12.16 -7.63
CA THR A 125 11.03 -13.60 -7.82
C THR A 125 11.08 -13.99 -9.29
N ALA A 126 10.16 -13.48 -10.11
CA ALA A 126 10.07 -13.83 -11.52
C ALA A 126 11.31 -13.36 -12.29
N SER A 127 11.82 -12.16 -12.03
CA SER A 127 12.96 -11.61 -12.75
C SER A 127 14.25 -12.38 -12.45
N THR A 128 14.49 -12.75 -11.19
CA THR A 128 15.69 -13.50 -10.79
C THR A 128 15.63 -14.96 -11.23
N MET A 129 14.45 -15.57 -11.31
CA MET A 129 14.27 -16.92 -11.86
C MET A 129 14.44 -16.96 -13.38
N LEU A 130 13.92 -15.97 -14.11
CA LEU A 130 13.95 -15.95 -15.58
C LEU A 130 15.30 -15.52 -16.15
N ALA A 131 15.98 -14.58 -15.49
CA ALA A 131 17.22 -14.01 -16.00
C ALA A 131 18.29 -13.86 -14.89
N PRO A 132 18.64 -14.94 -14.15
CA PRO A 132 19.52 -14.86 -12.98
C PRO A 132 20.86 -14.17 -13.25
N ARG A 133 21.38 -14.30 -14.48
CA ARG A 133 22.65 -13.66 -14.91
C ARG A 133 22.64 -12.13 -14.92
N LEU A 134 21.47 -11.50 -14.75
CA LEU A 134 21.31 -10.04 -14.67
C LEU A 134 21.22 -9.53 -13.22
N PHE A 135 21.32 -10.43 -12.24
CA PHE A 135 21.12 -10.16 -10.82
C PHE A 135 22.34 -10.63 -10.03
N LYS A 136 22.58 -9.99 -8.90
CA LYS A 136 23.60 -10.40 -7.93
C LYS A 136 23.10 -11.59 -7.10
N ASP A 137 24.01 -12.36 -6.52
CA ASP A 137 23.68 -13.57 -5.75
C ASP A 137 22.65 -13.30 -4.63
N PHE A 138 22.81 -12.19 -3.89
CA PHE A 138 21.86 -11.85 -2.83
C PHE A 138 20.45 -11.51 -3.36
N GLU A 139 20.36 -10.93 -4.57
CA GLU A 139 19.07 -10.63 -5.22
C GLU A 139 18.39 -11.94 -5.63
N ILE A 140 19.17 -12.91 -6.13
CA ILE A 140 18.68 -14.26 -6.47
C ILE A 140 18.18 -14.97 -5.20
N GLU A 141 18.95 -14.96 -4.12
CA GLU A 141 18.54 -15.56 -2.84
C GLU A 141 17.27 -14.90 -2.28
N THR A 142 17.17 -13.58 -2.34
CA THR A 142 15.97 -12.83 -1.94
C THR A 142 14.77 -13.23 -2.83
N GLY A 143 15.00 -13.39 -4.13
CA GLY A 143 13.98 -13.79 -5.09
C GLY A 143 13.37 -15.17 -4.84
N LYS A 144 14.10 -16.12 -4.26
CA LYS A 144 13.58 -17.48 -3.98
C LYS A 144 12.38 -17.48 -3.02
N SER A 145 12.34 -16.56 -2.07
CA SER A 145 11.33 -16.55 -1.00
C SER A 145 10.38 -15.35 -1.05
N THR A 146 10.74 -14.26 -1.74
CA THR A 146 9.97 -13.00 -1.74
C THR A 146 8.53 -13.15 -2.23
N TRP A 147 8.23 -14.09 -3.15
CA TRP A 147 6.86 -14.35 -3.59
C TRP A 147 5.92 -14.73 -2.45
N LEU A 148 6.40 -15.42 -1.39
CA LEU A 148 5.59 -15.75 -0.21
C LEU A 148 5.18 -14.49 0.55
N LEU A 149 6.10 -13.51 0.65
CA LEU A 149 5.81 -12.20 1.24
C LEU A 149 4.76 -11.48 0.39
N GLY A 150 4.88 -11.55 -0.94
CA GLY A 150 3.86 -11.04 -1.87
C GLY A 150 2.48 -11.61 -1.59
N LEU A 151 2.36 -12.93 -1.40
CA LEU A 151 1.11 -13.59 -1.03
C LEU A 151 0.58 -13.14 0.34
N ALA A 152 1.44 -12.83 1.30
CA ALA A 152 1.04 -12.24 2.57
C ALA A 152 0.64 -10.75 2.44
N GLY A 153 0.78 -10.16 1.25
CA GLY A 153 0.59 -8.73 1.01
C GLY A 153 1.71 -7.88 1.62
N ILE A 154 2.93 -8.38 1.66
CA ILE A 154 4.12 -7.69 2.17
C ILE A 154 5.00 -7.32 0.96
N THR A 155 5.27 -6.02 0.80
CA THR A 155 6.02 -5.48 -0.35
C THR A 155 7.50 -5.30 -0.05
N GLU A 156 7.86 -5.34 1.23
CA GLU A 156 9.18 -5.03 1.79
C GLU A 156 10.26 -6.03 1.36
N GLY A 157 9.87 -7.24 0.96
CA GLY A 157 10.81 -8.24 0.41
C GLY A 157 11.55 -7.75 -0.84
N ALA A 158 11.03 -6.73 -1.53
CA ALA A 158 11.67 -6.12 -2.69
C ALA A 158 12.68 -4.99 -2.34
N ILE A 159 12.74 -4.55 -1.09
CA ILE A 159 13.63 -3.44 -0.66
C ILE A 159 15.10 -3.70 -0.97
N PRO A 160 15.68 -4.90 -0.70
CA PRO A 160 17.10 -5.14 -0.97
C PRO A 160 17.47 -4.93 -2.44
N MET A 161 16.63 -5.40 -3.37
CA MET A 161 16.82 -5.21 -4.81
C MET A 161 16.63 -3.74 -5.21
N ALA A 162 15.66 -3.05 -4.62
CA ALA A 162 15.41 -1.64 -4.88
C ALA A 162 16.53 -0.73 -4.37
N ILE A 163 17.24 -1.09 -3.31
CA ILE A 163 18.42 -0.33 -2.83
C ILE A 163 19.57 -0.43 -3.83
N GLU A 164 19.76 -1.60 -4.45
CA GLU A 164 20.85 -1.84 -5.41
C GLU A 164 20.64 -1.11 -6.73
N ASP A 165 19.41 -1.08 -7.25
CA ASP A 165 19.10 -0.37 -8.51
C ASP A 165 17.75 0.36 -8.42
N PRO A 166 17.67 1.48 -7.67
CA PRO A 166 16.40 2.12 -7.33
C PRO A 166 15.58 2.53 -8.55
N ILE A 167 16.23 3.14 -9.54
CA ILE A 167 15.54 3.72 -10.70
C ILE A 167 14.90 2.62 -11.54
N ARG A 168 15.65 1.55 -11.86
CA ARG A 168 15.14 0.50 -12.75
C ARG A 168 14.16 -0.41 -12.04
N VAL A 169 14.41 -0.71 -10.77
CA VAL A 169 13.58 -1.63 -9.97
C VAL A 169 12.25 -0.97 -9.63
N ILE A 170 12.26 0.19 -8.97
CA ILE A 170 11.03 0.91 -8.60
C ILE A 170 10.28 1.34 -9.87
N GLY A 171 10.98 1.88 -10.86
CA GLY A 171 10.38 2.29 -12.13
C GLY A 171 9.64 1.13 -12.82
N SER A 172 10.21 -0.08 -12.80
CA SER A 172 9.55 -1.25 -13.38
C SER A 172 8.33 -1.69 -12.57
N PHE A 173 8.43 -1.71 -11.24
CA PHE A 173 7.29 -2.05 -10.37
C PHE A 173 6.12 -1.09 -10.54
N LEU A 174 6.40 0.21 -10.66
CA LEU A 174 5.38 1.24 -10.84
C LEU A 174 4.53 0.97 -12.08
N VAL A 175 5.16 0.62 -13.20
CA VAL A 175 4.43 0.39 -14.46
C VAL A 175 3.47 -0.78 -14.35
N GLY A 176 3.91 -1.93 -13.86
CA GLY A 176 3.00 -3.07 -13.68
C GLY A 176 1.93 -2.80 -12.63
N SER A 177 2.24 -2.07 -11.57
CA SER A 177 1.30 -1.73 -10.50
C SER A 177 0.23 -0.75 -10.95
N ILE A 178 0.58 0.22 -11.79
CA ILE A 178 -0.37 1.11 -12.48
C ILE A 178 -1.34 0.28 -13.32
N VAL A 179 -0.83 -0.68 -14.10
CA VAL A 179 -1.68 -1.54 -14.94
C VAL A 179 -2.59 -2.42 -14.10
N THR A 180 -2.06 -3.09 -13.07
CA THR A 180 -2.86 -3.88 -12.13
C THR A 180 -3.97 -3.04 -11.52
N GLY A 181 -3.62 -1.88 -10.97
CA GLY A 181 -4.60 -1.02 -10.32
C GLY A 181 -5.67 -0.50 -11.29
N ALA A 182 -5.28 -0.10 -12.49
CA ALA A 182 -6.19 0.29 -13.56
C ALA A 182 -7.19 -0.82 -13.93
N MET A 183 -6.72 -2.06 -14.04
CA MET A 183 -7.57 -3.22 -14.34
C MET A 183 -8.59 -3.49 -13.23
N ILE A 184 -8.17 -3.45 -11.96
CA ILE A 184 -9.09 -3.68 -10.83
C ILE A 184 -10.09 -2.52 -10.71
N GLY A 185 -9.62 -1.28 -10.87
CA GLY A 185 -10.48 -0.10 -10.88
C GLY A 185 -11.54 -0.15 -11.97
N ALA A 186 -11.17 -0.60 -13.18
CA ALA A 186 -12.11 -0.79 -14.28
C ALA A 186 -13.10 -1.94 -14.05
N ALA A 187 -12.67 -3.02 -13.36
CA ALA A 187 -13.52 -4.16 -13.05
C ALA A 187 -14.54 -3.88 -11.94
N GLY A 188 -14.35 -2.83 -11.14
CA GLY A 188 -15.27 -2.44 -10.07
C GLY A 188 -15.31 -3.41 -8.88
N VAL A 189 -14.36 -4.35 -8.81
CA VAL A 189 -14.28 -5.33 -7.72
C VAL A 189 -13.97 -4.62 -6.40
N GLY A 190 -14.68 -4.99 -5.33
CA GLY A 190 -14.48 -4.45 -3.99
C GLY A 190 -13.87 -5.46 -3.00
N LEU A 191 -13.33 -4.96 -1.89
CA LEU A 191 -12.84 -5.77 -0.78
C LEU A 191 -13.08 -5.04 0.54
N SER A 192 -13.80 -5.68 1.46
CA SER A 192 -14.17 -5.11 2.77
C SER A 192 -13.30 -5.59 3.93
N THR A 193 -12.43 -6.58 3.68
CA THR A 193 -11.56 -7.16 4.72
C THR A 193 -10.10 -6.79 4.49
N PRO A 194 -9.49 -6.00 5.39
CA PRO A 194 -8.09 -5.68 5.28
C PRO A 194 -7.16 -6.79 5.79
N GLY A 195 -5.95 -6.85 5.21
CA GLY A 195 -4.85 -7.66 5.73
C GLY A 195 -4.90 -9.16 5.44
N ALA A 196 -5.84 -9.63 4.62
CA ALA A 196 -5.99 -11.06 4.32
C ALA A 196 -4.97 -11.62 3.30
N GLY A 197 -4.07 -10.80 2.74
CA GLY A 197 -3.11 -11.23 1.71
C GLY A 197 -3.81 -11.88 0.52
N ILE A 198 -3.31 -13.00 0.02
CA ILE A 198 -3.90 -13.79 -1.05
C ILE A 198 -5.31 -14.31 -0.70
N PHE A 199 -5.60 -14.55 0.59
CA PHE A 199 -6.93 -14.99 1.03
C PHE A 199 -8.00 -13.93 0.82
N SER A 200 -7.62 -12.69 0.50
CA SER A 200 -8.55 -11.66 0.03
C SER A 200 -9.38 -12.12 -1.17
N ILE A 201 -8.86 -13.05 -1.98
CA ILE A 201 -9.56 -13.64 -3.14
C ILE A 201 -10.92 -14.26 -2.78
N PHE A 202 -11.09 -14.73 -1.54
CA PHE A 202 -12.33 -15.33 -1.05
C PHE A 202 -13.31 -14.32 -0.45
N LEU A 203 -12.89 -13.06 -0.32
CA LEU A 203 -13.60 -12.00 0.40
C LEU A 203 -13.97 -10.82 -0.52
N LEU A 204 -13.83 -11.00 -1.84
CA LEU A 204 -14.11 -9.97 -2.83
C LEU A 204 -15.62 -9.75 -2.99
N HIS A 205 -15.99 -8.48 -3.14
CA HIS A 205 -17.31 -8.07 -3.61
C HIS A 205 -17.25 -8.06 -5.14
N ASP A 206 -18.00 -8.94 -5.79
CA ASP A 206 -17.82 -9.26 -7.20
C ASP A 206 -18.45 -8.27 -8.18
N ALA A 207 -19.16 -7.24 -7.69
CA ALA A 207 -19.84 -6.23 -8.52
C ALA A 207 -20.78 -6.83 -9.60
N GLY A 208 -21.36 -8.01 -9.36
CA GLY A 208 -22.25 -8.68 -10.31
C GLY A 208 -21.54 -9.55 -11.35
N LEU A 209 -20.20 -9.65 -11.29
CA LEU A 209 -19.38 -10.51 -12.14
C LEU A 209 -19.40 -11.98 -11.70
N GLY A 210 -19.82 -12.24 -10.46
CA GLY A 210 -19.71 -13.54 -9.80
C GLY A 210 -18.33 -13.78 -9.20
N SER A 211 -18.31 -14.49 -8.06
CA SER A 211 -17.13 -14.56 -7.19
C SER A 211 -15.89 -15.18 -7.84
N PHE A 212 -16.06 -16.20 -8.71
CA PHE A 212 -14.94 -16.81 -9.42
C PHE A 212 -14.29 -15.86 -10.43
N MET A 213 -15.10 -15.10 -11.17
CA MET A 213 -14.59 -14.16 -12.17
C MET A 213 -13.91 -12.97 -11.48
N ALA A 214 -14.49 -12.45 -10.40
CA ALA A 214 -13.87 -11.39 -9.58
C ALA A 214 -12.52 -11.84 -9.01
N ALA A 215 -12.44 -13.06 -8.48
CA ALA A 215 -11.20 -13.68 -8.02
C ALA A 215 -10.15 -13.80 -9.14
N GLY A 216 -10.57 -14.30 -10.31
CA GLY A 216 -9.73 -14.44 -11.49
C GLY A 216 -9.20 -13.10 -12.01
N ILE A 217 -10.03 -12.06 -12.06
CA ILE A 217 -9.62 -10.70 -12.43
C ILE A 217 -8.67 -10.13 -11.39
N TRP A 218 -8.99 -10.26 -10.10
CA TRP A 218 -8.22 -9.67 -9.01
C TRP A 218 -6.80 -10.22 -8.94
N PHE A 219 -6.66 -11.55 -8.97
CA PHE A 219 -5.36 -12.20 -8.98
C PHE A 219 -4.68 -12.13 -10.36
N GLY A 220 -5.45 -12.32 -11.44
CA GLY A 220 -4.95 -12.27 -12.81
C GLY A 220 -4.36 -10.91 -13.19
N ALA A 221 -4.97 -9.80 -12.74
CA ALA A 221 -4.40 -8.47 -12.91
C ALA A 221 -3.04 -8.33 -12.22
N ALA A 222 -2.88 -8.86 -11.01
CA ALA A 222 -1.59 -8.86 -10.31
C ALA A 222 -0.53 -9.66 -11.08
N ILE A 223 -0.90 -10.80 -11.66
CA ILE A 223 -0.02 -11.59 -12.53
C ILE A 223 0.34 -10.83 -13.81
N ILE A 224 -0.63 -10.18 -14.46
CA ILE A 224 -0.37 -9.37 -15.67
C ILE A 224 0.57 -8.21 -15.36
N GLY A 225 0.32 -7.45 -14.29
CA GLY A 225 1.21 -6.40 -13.84
C GLY A 225 2.60 -6.91 -13.48
N THR A 226 2.70 -8.09 -12.86
CA THR A 226 3.97 -8.77 -12.58
C THR A 226 4.72 -9.08 -13.87
N VAL A 227 4.05 -9.63 -14.88
CA VAL A 227 4.68 -9.94 -16.18
C VAL A 227 5.21 -8.66 -16.82
N ILE A 228 4.42 -7.58 -16.83
CA ILE A 228 4.83 -6.29 -17.39
C ILE A 228 6.06 -5.74 -16.65
N SER A 229 6.01 -5.69 -15.31
CA SER A 229 7.13 -5.26 -14.48
C SER A 229 8.38 -6.11 -14.70
N THR A 230 8.21 -7.43 -14.82
CA THR A 230 9.31 -8.38 -15.01
C THR A 230 9.98 -8.19 -16.36
N LEU A 231 9.20 -8.13 -17.44
CA LEU A 231 9.70 -7.88 -18.78
C LEU A 231 10.44 -6.54 -18.84
N LEU A 232 9.88 -5.50 -18.23
CA LEU A 232 10.51 -4.18 -18.19
C LEU A 232 11.82 -4.19 -17.40
N LEU A 233 11.84 -4.80 -16.21
CA LEU A 233 13.03 -4.88 -15.36
C LEU A 233 14.16 -5.66 -16.03
N VAL A 234 13.83 -6.85 -16.56
CA VAL A 234 14.80 -7.70 -17.26
C VAL A 234 15.35 -6.99 -18.50
N SER A 235 14.49 -6.37 -19.32
CA SER A 235 14.93 -5.64 -20.52
C SER A 235 15.81 -4.44 -20.16
N TRP A 236 15.42 -3.68 -19.13
CA TRP A 236 16.14 -2.48 -18.71
C TRP A 236 17.50 -2.82 -18.10
N ARG A 237 17.57 -3.87 -17.26
CA ARG A 237 18.84 -4.38 -16.71
C ARG A 237 19.72 -5.00 -17.79
N ALA A 238 19.18 -5.80 -18.70
CA ALA A 238 19.95 -6.38 -19.81
C ALA A 238 20.63 -5.28 -20.66
N HIS A 239 19.90 -4.19 -20.94
CA HIS A 239 20.45 -3.03 -21.64
C HIS A 239 21.52 -2.29 -20.83
N ALA A 240 21.34 -2.19 -19.50
CA ALA A 240 22.31 -1.55 -18.61
C ALA A 240 23.61 -2.36 -18.52
N VAL A 241 23.52 -3.68 -18.37
CA VAL A 241 24.67 -4.60 -18.36
C VAL A 241 25.42 -4.51 -19.68
N LYS A 242 24.72 -4.58 -20.82
CA LYS A 242 25.33 -4.47 -22.15
C LYS A 242 26.07 -3.13 -22.35
N LYS A 243 25.62 -2.06 -21.69
CA LYS A 243 26.24 -0.72 -21.74
C LYS A 243 27.27 -0.48 -20.63
N GLY A 244 27.59 -1.47 -19.80
CA GLY A 244 28.51 -1.32 -18.66
C GLY A 244 28.00 -0.36 -17.58
N LYS A 245 26.68 -0.10 -17.53
CA LYS A 245 26.03 0.80 -16.55
C LYS A 245 25.50 0.07 -15.31
N PHE A 246 25.63 -1.25 -15.29
CA PHE A 246 25.27 -2.12 -14.17
C PHE A 246 26.16 -3.36 -14.22
N ASP A 247 26.72 -3.75 -13.08
CA ASP A 247 27.57 -4.93 -12.96
C ASP A 247 26.82 -6.02 -12.22
N ALA A 248 26.39 -7.03 -12.98
CA ALA A 248 25.83 -8.24 -12.41
C ALA A 248 26.99 -9.16 -12.02
N GLN A 249 27.47 -9.02 -10.78
CA GLN A 249 28.47 -9.93 -10.23
C GLN A 249 27.81 -11.30 -10.03
N VAL A 250 27.95 -12.17 -11.04
CA VAL A 250 27.80 -13.62 -10.87
C VAL A 250 29.16 -14.09 -10.39
N ALA A 251 29.25 -14.58 -9.15
CA ALA A 251 30.46 -15.27 -8.72
C ALA A 251 30.76 -16.36 -9.77
N THR A 252 31.96 -16.27 -10.34
CA THR A 252 32.54 -17.22 -11.31
C THR A 252 31.96 -18.61 -11.14
N GLN A 253 31.28 -19.11 -12.17
CA GLN A 253 31.01 -20.53 -12.31
C GLN A 253 32.37 -21.25 -12.31
N ASN A 254 32.73 -21.82 -11.16
CA ASN A 254 33.69 -22.90 -11.06
C ASN A 254 32.94 -24.22 -11.18
#